data_AF-A0AAW1Y8H2-F1
#
_entry.id   AF-A0AAW1Y8H2-F1
#
_cell.length_a   1.000
_cell.length_b   1.000
_cell.length_c   1.000
_cell.angle_alpha   90.00
_cell.angle_beta   90.00
_cell.angle_gamma   90.00
#
_symmetry.space_group_name_H-M   'P 1'
#
loop_
_entity.id
_entity.type
_entity.pdbx_description
1 polymer ?
#
loop_
_entity_poly.entity_id
_entity_poly.type
_entity_poly.pdbx_seq_one_letter_code
_entity_poly.pdbx_strand_id
1 'polypeptide(L)'
;MKITPFFDLTSQLAYTPPAWASVVCGIFVLITLTLSIYLLFEHLSAYKNPEEQKFLIGVILMVPCYAVESLVSLVNPSISVDCAILRDCYESFAMYCFGRYLIACLGRLLFIYFM
;
A
#
# COMPACT_ATOMS: atom_id res chain seq x y z
N MET A 1 -30.57 -9.04 -13.24
CA MET A 1 -29.19 -9.03 -12.69
C MET A 1 -28.26 -9.78 -13.65
N LYS A 2 -27.82 -9.13 -14.72
CA LYS A 2 -26.95 -9.67 -15.81
C LYS A 2 -26.26 -8.49 -16.56
N ILE A 3 -25.90 -7.41 -15.83
CA ILE A 3 -25.34 -6.18 -16.44
C ILE A 3 -23.79 -6.15 -16.34
N THR A 4 -23.20 -6.87 -15.39
CA THR A 4 -21.75 -6.98 -15.20
C THR A 4 -20.98 -7.55 -16.41
N PRO A 5 -21.40 -8.61 -17.12
CA PRO A 5 -20.56 -9.16 -18.20
C PRO A 5 -20.52 -8.27 -19.45
N PHE A 6 -21.53 -7.40 -19.67
CA PHE A 6 -21.57 -6.52 -20.84
C PHE A 6 -20.61 -5.33 -20.70
N PHE A 7 -20.53 -4.74 -19.50
CA PHE A 7 -19.60 -3.64 -19.20
C PHE A 7 -18.14 -4.09 -19.25
N ASP A 8 -17.85 -5.29 -18.70
CA ASP A 8 -16.53 -5.93 -18.74
C ASP A 8 -16.06 -6.24 -20.17
N LEU A 9 -16.98 -6.67 -21.03
CA LEU A 9 -16.67 -6.96 -22.43
C LEU A 9 -16.31 -5.68 -23.20
N THR A 10 -16.97 -4.56 -22.93
CA THR A 10 -16.67 -3.26 -23.56
C THR A 10 -15.38 -2.62 -23.06
N SER A 11 -15.01 -2.80 -21.78
CA SER A 11 -13.74 -2.28 -21.24
C SER A 11 -12.54 -3.07 -21.76
N GLN A 12 -12.64 -4.41 -21.82
CA GLN A 12 -11.60 -5.29 -22.36
C GLN A 12 -11.41 -5.13 -23.87
N LEU A 13 -12.49 -4.91 -24.64
CA LEU A 13 -12.41 -4.75 -26.09
C LEU A 13 -11.88 -3.37 -26.52
N ALA A 14 -11.97 -2.35 -25.65
CA ALA A 14 -11.54 -0.98 -25.95
C ALA A 14 -10.14 -0.63 -25.40
N TYR A 15 -9.62 -1.38 -24.43
CA TYR A 15 -8.42 -1.03 -23.69
C TYR A 15 -7.31 -2.08 -23.82
N THR A 16 -6.42 -1.87 -24.78
CA THR A 16 -5.11 -2.53 -24.82
C THR A 16 -4.06 -1.53 -24.33
N PRO A 17 -3.51 -1.69 -23.11
CA PRO A 17 -2.47 -0.79 -22.64
C PRO A 17 -1.27 -0.86 -23.60
N PRO A 18 -0.68 0.28 -23.96
CA PRO A 18 0.48 0.28 -24.83
C PRO A 18 1.63 -0.48 -24.16
N ALA A 19 2.25 -1.41 -24.89
CA ALA A 19 3.27 -2.32 -24.34
C ALA A 19 4.43 -1.59 -23.64
N TRP A 20 4.83 -0.42 -24.16
CA TRP A 20 5.87 0.39 -23.54
C TRP A 20 5.46 0.94 -22.16
N ALA A 21 4.18 1.29 -21.95
CA ALA A 21 3.70 1.81 -20.68
C ALA A 21 3.66 0.71 -19.62
N SER A 22 3.25 -0.51 -19.98
CA SER A 22 3.27 -1.66 -19.07
C SER A 22 4.70 -2.03 -18.65
N VAL A 23 5.68 -1.96 -19.58
CA VAL A 23 7.10 -2.19 -19.26
C VAL A 23 7.64 -1.13 -18.30
N VAL A 24 7.38 0.15 -18.58
CA VAL A 24 7.80 1.25 -17.70
C VAL A 24 7.17 1.10 -16.33
N CYS A 25 5.85 0.87 -16.25
CA CYS A 25 5.15 0.63 -15.00
C CYS A 25 5.77 -0.54 -14.21
N GLY A 26 6.03 -1.67 -14.87
CA GLY A 26 6.69 -2.82 -14.24
C GLY A 26 8.06 -2.49 -13.64
N ILE A 27 8.89 -1.70 -14.33
CA ILE A 27 10.20 -1.27 -13.82
C ILE A 27 10.03 -0.40 -12.55
N PHE A 28 9.11 0.56 -12.57
CA PHE A 28 8.85 1.41 -11.39
C PHE A 28 8.31 0.63 -10.20
N VAL A 29 7.47 -0.38 -10.43
CA VAL A 29 6.99 -1.29 -9.38
C VAL A 29 8.13 -2.11 -8.79
N LEU A 30 9.03 -2.65 -9.62
CA LEU A 30 10.20 -3.39 -9.16
C LEU A 30 11.13 -2.53 -8.31
N ILE A 31 11.39 -1.29 -8.71
CA ILE A 31 12.18 -0.34 -7.93
C ILE A 31 11.50 -0.07 -6.59
N THR A 32 10.21 0.21 -6.61
CA THR A 32 9.42 0.50 -5.40
C THR A 32 9.41 -0.68 -4.42
N LEU A 33 9.23 -1.90 -4.91
CA LEU A 33 9.30 -3.11 -4.09
C LEU A 33 10.68 -3.30 -3.48
N THR A 34 11.74 -3.14 -4.27
CA THR A 34 13.12 -3.29 -3.80
C THR A 34 13.44 -2.26 -2.71
N LEU A 35 13.04 -1.00 -2.92
CA LEU A 35 13.26 0.07 -1.96
C LEU A 35 12.46 -0.17 -0.67
N SER A 36 11.18 -0.55 -0.78
CA SER A 36 10.33 -0.86 0.37
C SER A 36 10.89 -2.00 1.22
N ILE A 37 11.41 -3.06 0.57
CA ILE A 37 12.07 -4.17 1.24
C ILE A 37 13.34 -3.68 1.96
N TYR A 38 14.15 -2.84 1.34
CA TYR A 38 15.34 -2.26 1.96
C TYR A 38 14.98 -1.44 3.21
N LEU A 39 14.00 -0.54 3.12
CA LEU A 39 13.48 0.25 4.23
C LEU A 39 12.99 -0.65 5.38
N LEU A 40 12.25 -1.71 5.04
CA LEU A 40 11.76 -2.68 6.03
C LEU A 40 12.92 -3.37 6.74
N PHE A 41 13.95 -3.81 6.02
CA PHE A 41 15.14 -4.41 6.62
C PHE A 41 15.92 -3.44 7.51
N GLU A 42 16.10 -2.20 7.10
CA GLU A 42 16.76 -1.18 7.93
C GLU A 42 16.01 -0.96 9.24
N HIS A 43 14.68 -0.84 9.18
CA HIS A 43 13.83 -0.75 10.36
C HIS A 43 13.92 -2.00 11.25
N LEU A 44 13.89 -3.21 10.67
CA LEU A 44 14.06 -4.46 11.41
C LEU A 44 15.49 -4.67 11.94
N SER A 45 16.51 -4.02 11.37
CA SER A 45 17.87 -4.09 11.89
C SER A 45 18.07 -3.17 13.10
N ALA A 46 17.33 -2.06 13.17
CA ALA A 46 17.30 -1.16 14.32
C ALA A 46 16.27 -1.58 15.40
N TYR A 47 15.88 -2.86 15.43
CA TYR A 47 14.75 -3.36 16.21
C TYR A 47 15.03 -3.37 17.72
N LYS A 48 14.66 -2.28 18.38
CA LYS A 48 14.84 -2.08 19.83
C LYS A 48 13.55 -2.32 20.62
N ASN A 49 12.38 -2.04 20.03
CA ASN A 49 11.08 -2.10 20.71
C ASN A 49 10.00 -2.74 19.82
N PRO A 50 9.71 -4.05 19.97
CA PRO A 50 8.81 -4.80 19.08
C PRO A 50 7.36 -4.32 19.07
N GLU A 51 6.85 -3.83 20.21
CA GLU A 51 5.45 -3.42 20.33
C GLU A 51 5.11 -2.16 19.54
N GLU A 52 6.06 -1.24 19.37
CA GLU A 52 5.84 0.03 18.66
C GLU A 52 6.18 -0.09 17.17
N GLN A 53 7.24 -0.83 16.81
CA GLN A 53 7.68 -0.98 15.42
C GLN A 53 6.73 -1.77 14.52
N LYS A 54 5.93 -2.68 15.08
CA LYS A 54 4.95 -3.44 14.29
C LYS A 54 3.93 -2.53 13.58
N PHE A 55 3.62 -1.37 14.16
CA PHE A 55 2.72 -0.39 13.56
C PHE A 55 3.38 0.38 12.42
N LEU A 56 4.69 0.62 12.49
CA LEU A 56 5.44 1.30 11.44
C LEU A 56 5.55 0.45 10.16
N ILE A 57 5.64 -0.87 10.30
CA ILE A 57 5.66 -1.81 9.16
C ILE A 57 4.39 -1.67 8.31
N GLY A 58 3.23 -1.47 8.94
CA GLY A 58 1.96 -1.23 8.24
C GLY A 58 1.94 0.08 7.44
N VAL A 59 2.75 1.08 7.80
CA VAL A 59 2.87 2.33 7.04
C VAL A 59 3.84 2.16 5.87
N ILE A 60 4.97 1.46 6.07
CA ILE A 60 5.96 1.23 5.01
C ILE A 60 5.40 0.36 3.88
N LEU A 61 4.56 -0.62 4.22
CA LEU A 61 3.89 -1.51 3.28
C LEU A 61 2.79 -0.81 2.44
N MET A 62 2.44 0.45 2.75
CA MET A 62 1.54 1.27 1.93
C MET A 62 2.12 1.50 0.53
N VAL A 63 3.38 1.94 0.46
CA VAL A 63 4.05 2.31 -0.79
C VAL A 63 4.05 1.18 -1.84
N PRO A 64 4.47 -0.07 -1.52
CA PRO A 64 4.41 -1.17 -2.50
C PRO A 64 2.97 -1.59 -2.84
N CYS A 65 2.02 -1.48 -1.91
CA CYS A 65 0.61 -1.79 -2.18
C CYS A 65 0.03 -0.87 -3.26
N TYR A 66 0.30 0.44 -3.18
CA TYR A 66 -0.14 1.42 -4.17
C TYR A 66 0.55 1.21 -5.54
N ALA A 67 1.83 0.83 -5.54
CA ALA A 67 2.55 0.52 -6.77
C ALA A 67 1.95 -0.70 -7.48
N VAL A 68 1.61 -1.76 -6.74
CA VAL A 68 0.95 -2.96 -7.30
C VAL A 68 -0.46 -2.65 -7.77
N GLU A 69 -1.24 -1.88 -7.02
CA GLU A 69 -2.59 -1.45 -7.43
C GLU A 69 -2.54 -0.64 -8.74
N SER A 70 -1.57 0.26 -8.88
CA SER A 70 -1.36 1.04 -10.10
C SER A 70 -1.08 0.14 -11.32
N LEU A 71 -0.30 -0.94 -11.15
CA LEU A 71 -0.04 -1.92 -12.22
C LEU A 71 -1.29 -2.73 -12.55
N VAL A 72 -2.04 -3.18 -11.53
CA VAL A 72 -3.27 -3.97 -11.74
C VAL A 72 -4.34 -3.14 -12.44
N SER A 73 -4.50 -1.87 -12.07
CA SER A 73 -5.40 -0.93 -12.73
C SER A 73 -5.02 -0.71 -14.21
N LEU A 74 -3.72 -0.64 -14.51
CA LEU A 74 -3.21 -0.50 -15.88
C LEU A 74 -3.42 -1.76 -16.74
N VAL A 75 -3.44 -2.96 -16.16
CA VAL A 75 -3.60 -4.21 -16.91
C VAL A 75 -5.07 -4.59 -17.06
N ASN A 76 -5.86 -4.43 -15.99
CA ASN A 76 -7.25 -4.88 -15.93
C ASN A 76 -8.13 -3.77 -15.33
N PRO A 77 -8.75 -2.91 -16.15
CA PRO A 77 -9.61 -1.84 -15.66
C PRO A 77 -10.83 -2.35 -14.88
N SER A 78 -11.29 -3.57 -15.15
CA SER A 78 -12.42 -4.18 -14.46
C SER A 78 -12.12 -4.54 -13.00
N ILE A 79 -10.87 -4.94 -12.70
CA ILE A 79 -10.41 -5.26 -11.33
C ILE A 79 -10.01 -3.97 -10.58
N SER A 80 -9.77 -2.87 -11.31
CA SER A 80 -9.32 -1.59 -10.73
C SER A 80 -10.27 -1.06 -9.64
N VAL A 81 -11.58 -1.30 -9.75
CA VAL A 81 -12.55 -0.81 -8.76
C VAL A 81 -12.41 -1.58 -7.45
N ASP A 82 -12.26 -2.90 -7.51
CA ASP A 82 -12.06 -3.73 -6.33
C ASP A 82 -10.73 -3.41 -5.64
N CYS A 83 -9.66 -3.21 -6.42
CA CYS A 83 -8.36 -2.79 -5.89
C CYS A 83 -8.40 -1.40 -5.25
N ALA A 84 -9.16 -0.45 -5.81
CA ALA A 84 -9.34 0.87 -5.23
C ALA A 84 -10.03 0.80 -3.86
N ILE A 85 -11.04 -0.06 -3.70
CA ILE A 85 -11.71 -0.27 -2.41
C ILE A 85 -10.73 -0.88 -1.39
N LEU A 86 -9.94 -1.87 -1.79
CA LEU A 86 -8.93 -2.47 -0.92
C LEU A 86 -7.88 -1.44 -0.46
N ARG A 87 -7.48 -0.53 -1.35
CA ARG A 87 -6.56 0.56 -1.04
C ARG A 87 -7.14 1.53 -0.01
N ASP A 88 -8.40 1.95 -0.17
CA ASP A 88 -9.06 2.84 0.77
C ASP A 88 -9.21 2.18 2.16
N CYS A 89 -9.50 0.87 2.20
CA CYS A 89 -9.47 0.10 3.45
C CYS A 89 -8.08 0.04 4.07
N TYR A 90 -7.04 -0.18 3.26
CA TYR A 90 -5.65 -0.20 3.74
C TYR A 90 -5.23 1.16 4.30
N GLU A 91 -5.64 2.26 3.68
CA GLU A 91 -5.37 3.61 4.16
C GLU A 91 -5.94 3.83 5.56
N SER A 92 -7.16 3.35 5.81
CA SER A 92 -7.77 3.40 7.15
C SER A 92 -6.99 2.58 8.19
N PHE A 93 -6.46 1.42 7.79
CA PHE A 93 -5.60 0.60 8.65
C PHE A 93 -4.26 1.28 8.93
N ALA A 94 -3.65 1.90 7.92
CA ALA A 94 -2.39 2.64 8.08
C ALA A 94 -2.54 3.81 9.05
N MET A 95 -3.65 4.56 8.98
CA MET A 95 -3.96 5.63 9.93
C MET A 95 -4.18 5.11 11.35
N TYR A 96 -4.79 3.94 11.51
CA TYR A 96 -4.90 3.28 12.82
C TYR A 96 -3.51 2.94 13.40
N CYS A 97 -2.62 2.34 12.60
CA CYS A 97 -1.27 2.02 13.02
C CYS A 97 -0.47 3.29 13.39
N PHE A 98 -0.57 4.33 12.56
CA PHE A 98 0.06 5.62 12.81
C PHE A 98 -0.46 6.26 14.11
N GLY A 99 -1.77 6.25 14.36
CA GLY A 99 -2.35 6.77 15.59
C GLY A 99 -1.86 6.03 16.84
N ARG A 100 -1.79 4.69 16.79
CA ARG A 100 -1.25 3.88 17.89
C ARG A 100 0.23 4.16 18.16
N TYR A 101 1.01 4.40 17.11
CA TYR A 101 2.41 4.81 17.23
C TYR A 101 2.54 6.17 17.93
N LEU A 102 1.76 7.18 17.51
CA LEU A 102 1.76 8.50 18.17
C LEU A 102 1.37 8.44 19.65
N ILE A 103 0.34 7.66 19.99
CA ILE A 103 -0.10 7.47 21.37
C ILE A 103 1.00 6.81 22.21
N ALA A 104 1.74 5.86 21.66
CA ALA A 104 2.87 5.22 22.36
C ALA A 104 4.00 6.22 22.63
N CYS A 105 4.36 7.05 21.63
CA CYS A 105 5.37 8.10 21.81
C CYS A 105 4.93 9.17 22.82
N LEU A 106 3.66 9.61 22.77
CA LEU A 106 3.13 10.67 23.63
C LEU A 106 2.86 10.18 25.06
N GLY A 107 2.33 8.97 25.22
CA GLY A 107 2.07 8.36 26.53
C GLY A 107 3.35 8.13 27.33
N ARG A 108 4.46 7.79 26.65
CA ARG A 108 5.80 7.70 27.26
C ARG A 108 6.33 9.08 27.70
N LEU A 109 6.02 10.14 26.96
CA LEU A 109 6.38 11.51 27.30
C LEU A 109 5.64 12.02 28.55
N LEU A 110 4.34 11.69 28.68
CA LEU A 110 3.51 12.08 29.81
C LEU A 110 3.95 11.40 31.12
N PHE A 111 4.40 10.15 31.05
CA PHE A 111 4.90 9.41 32.21
C PHE A 111 6.27 9.92 32.71
N ILE A 112 7.10 10.47 31.81
CA ILE A 112 8.38 11.13 32.15
C ILE A 112 8.16 12.52 32.74
N TYR A 113 7.15 13.26 32.29
CA TYR A 113 6.85 14.61 32.81
C TYR A 113 6.17 14.61 34.19
N PHE A 114 5.66 13.47 34.65
CA PHE A 114 4.97 13.33 35.94
C PHE A 114 5.83 12.63 37.02
N MET A 115 7.13 12.43 36.77
CA MET A 115 8.11 11.91 37.71
C MET A 115 9.26 12.91 37.89
#